data_AF-A0A9X5XIR5-F1
#
_entry.id   AF-A0A9X5XIR5-F1
#
_cell.length_a   1.000
_cell.length_b   1.000
_cell.length_c   1.000
_cell.angle_alpha   90.00
_cell.angle_beta   90.00
_cell.angle_gamma   90.00
#
_symmetry.space_group_name_H-M   'P 1'
#
loop_
_entity.id
_entity.type
_entity.pdbx_description
1 polymer ?
#
loop_
_entity_poly.entity_id
_entity_poly.type
_entity_poly.pdbx_seq_one_letter_code
_entity_poly.pdbx_strand_id
1 'polypeptide(L)'
;MSERSELRSELRSELRSELGVRAAELDASDELAKLRAQFVLDDVVYLDGNSLGALPASVPGRVDDVVRRQWGEMRIRSWEESGWWTAPERIGDRIAPLVGAAPGQIVVGDSTSVNVFKALVGAVRLAALTSD
;
A
#
# COMPACT_ATOMS: atom_id res chain seq x y z
N MET A 1 7.72 -45.30 -20.76
CA MET A 1 7.38 -43.98 -20.15
C MET A 1 6.08 -44.06 -19.32
N SER A 2 5.82 -45.14 -18.57
CA SER A 2 4.49 -45.38 -17.95
C SER A 2 4.48 -45.13 -16.44
N GLU A 3 5.20 -45.90 -15.65
CA GLU A 3 5.01 -45.97 -14.19
C GLU A 3 5.64 -44.80 -13.40
N ARG A 4 6.81 -44.30 -13.84
CA ARG A 4 7.49 -43.14 -13.20
C ARG A 4 6.74 -41.82 -13.39
N SER A 5 5.88 -41.73 -14.40
CA SER A 5 5.07 -40.53 -14.66
C SER A 5 3.84 -40.52 -13.77
N GLU A 6 3.20 -41.68 -13.61
CA GLU A 6 2.04 -41.90 -12.73
C GLU A 6 2.42 -41.67 -11.26
N LEU A 7 3.52 -42.30 -10.79
CA LEU A 7 4.01 -42.12 -9.42
C LEU A 7 4.33 -40.66 -9.09
N ARG A 8 4.84 -39.90 -10.08
CA ARG A 8 5.10 -38.44 -9.94
C ARG A 8 3.82 -37.62 -9.90
N SER A 9 2.78 -38.06 -10.59
CA SER A 9 1.46 -37.41 -10.60
C SER A 9 0.74 -37.63 -9.27
N GLU A 10 0.75 -38.86 -8.76
CA GLU A 10 0.18 -39.23 -7.47
C GLU A 10 0.87 -38.48 -6.33
N LEU A 11 2.20 -38.50 -6.29
CA LEU A 11 2.98 -37.77 -5.28
C LEU A 11 2.69 -36.27 -5.31
N ARG A 12 2.51 -35.66 -6.49
CA ARG A 12 2.12 -34.24 -6.62
C ARG A 12 0.70 -33.98 -6.14
N SER A 13 -0.22 -34.91 -6.37
CA SER A 13 -1.60 -34.81 -5.90
C SER A 13 -1.67 -34.88 -4.37
N GLU A 14 -0.94 -35.83 -3.79
CA GLU A 14 -0.86 -36.02 -2.34
C GLU A 14 -0.18 -34.83 -1.66
N LEU A 15 0.94 -34.34 -2.21
CA LEU A 15 1.59 -33.12 -1.74
C LEU A 15 0.66 -31.89 -1.84
N ARG A 16 -0.11 -31.76 -2.93
CA ARG A 16 -1.08 -30.66 -3.07
C ARG A 16 -2.20 -30.76 -2.03
N SER A 17 -2.64 -31.97 -1.70
CA SER A 17 -3.63 -32.21 -0.66
C SER A 17 -3.10 -31.82 0.72
N GLU A 18 -1.88 -32.26 1.05
CA GLU A 18 -1.21 -31.93 2.33
C GLU A 18 -1.00 -30.42 2.47
N LEU A 19 -0.46 -29.77 1.43
CA LEU A 19 -0.28 -28.32 1.43
C LEU A 19 -1.60 -27.55 1.51
N GLY A 20 -2.67 -28.07 0.89
CA GLY A 20 -4.01 -27.48 0.97
C GLY A 20 -4.58 -27.52 2.40
N VAL A 21 -4.45 -28.66 3.08
CA VAL A 21 -4.84 -28.80 4.50
C VAL A 21 -4.03 -27.84 5.35
N ARG A 22 -2.71 -27.80 5.15
CA ARG A 22 -1.82 -26.91 5.92
C ARG A 22 -2.15 -25.44 5.71
N ALA A 23 -2.46 -25.03 4.48
CA ALA A 23 -2.87 -23.66 4.17
C ALA A 23 -4.17 -23.30 4.90
N ALA A 24 -5.19 -24.18 4.88
CA ALA A 24 -6.45 -23.95 5.57
C ALA A 24 -6.28 -23.83 7.09
N GLU A 25 -5.41 -24.63 7.70
CA GLU A 25 -5.07 -24.51 9.13
C GLU A 25 -4.42 -23.16 9.46
N LEU A 26 -3.49 -22.71 8.61
CA LEU A 26 -2.81 -21.43 8.79
C LEU A 26 -3.79 -20.26 8.64
N ASP A 27 -4.63 -20.28 7.59
CA ASP A 27 -5.67 -19.26 7.36
C ASP A 27 -6.67 -19.20 8.52
N ALA A 28 -7.06 -20.36 9.08
CA ALA A 28 -7.97 -20.40 10.24
C ALA A 28 -7.38 -19.79 11.51
N SER A 29 -6.05 -19.74 11.62
CA SER A 29 -5.33 -19.19 12.78
C SER A 29 -4.83 -17.75 12.57
N ASP A 30 -5.05 -17.16 11.38
CA ASP A 30 -4.56 -15.82 11.06
C ASP A 30 -5.37 -14.70 11.73
N GLU A 31 -4.76 -14.03 12.72
CA GLU A 31 -5.35 -12.88 13.43
C GLU A 31 -5.64 -11.68 12.50
N LEU A 32 -4.96 -11.62 11.35
CA LEU A 32 -5.09 -10.56 10.35
C LEU A 32 -6.10 -10.89 9.24
N ALA A 33 -6.70 -12.09 9.21
CA ALA A 33 -7.58 -12.54 8.13
C ALA A 33 -8.72 -11.55 7.83
N LYS A 34 -9.24 -10.89 8.87
CA LYS A 34 -10.29 -9.86 8.76
C LYS A 34 -9.87 -8.63 7.94
N LEU A 35 -8.57 -8.32 7.84
CA LEU A 35 -8.06 -7.20 7.05
C LEU A 35 -8.26 -7.43 5.55
N ARG A 36 -8.37 -8.69 5.10
CA ARG A 36 -8.67 -9.02 3.70
C ARG A 36 -9.95 -8.33 3.21
N ALA A 37 -10.96 -8.22 4.07
CA ALA A 37 -12.23 -7.56 3.76
C ALA A 37 -12.11 -6.05 3.51
N GLN A 38 -10.97 -5.43 3.85
CA GLN A 38 -10.69 -4.02 3.57
C GLN A 38 -10.24 -3.79 2.11
N PHE A 39 -10.10 -4.83 1.30
CA PHE A 39 -9.66 -4.76 -0.08
C PHE A 39 -10.72 -5.33 -1.03
N VAL A 40 -10.82 -4.75 -2.22
CA VAL A 40 -11.60 -5.30 -3.32
C VAL A 40 -10.74 -6.36 -3.99
N LEU A 41 -11.09 -7.62 -3.78
CA LEU A 41 -10.39 -8.79 -4.29
C LEU A 41 -11.38 -9.72 -4.99
N ASP A 42 -10.94 -10.34 -6.08
CA ASP A 42 -11.64 -11.42 -6.76
C ASP A 42 -10.99 -12.78 -6.42
N ASP A 43 -11.30 -13.82 -7.19
CA ASP A 43 -10.75 -15.16 -7.02
C ASP A 43 -9.31 -15.30 -7.55
N VAL A 44 -8.70 -14.22 -8.07
CA VAL A 44 -7.32 -14.25 -8.56
C VAL A 44 -6.34 -14.27 -7.39
N VAL A 45 -5.36 -15.18 -7.46
CA VAL A 45 -4.22 -15.19 -6.55
C VAL A 45 -3.25 -14.07 -6.95
N TYR A 46 -3.48 -12.87 -6.41
CA TYR A 46 -2.74 -11.66 -6.76
C TYR A 46 -1.43 -11.53 -5.97
N LEU A 47 -0.30 -11.92 -6.57
CA LEU A 47 1.04 -11.94 -5.97
C LEU A 47 1.98 -10.83 -6.48
N ASP A 48 1.42 -9.70 -6.93
CA ASP A 48 2.20 -8.55 -7.43
C ASP A 48 1.89 -7.25 -6.67
N GLY A 49 1.43 -7.38 -5.41
CA GLY A 49 1.09 -6.26 -4.54
C GLY A 49 2.26 -5.35 -4.17
N ASN A 50 3.50 -5.81 -4.37
CA ASN A 50 4.72 -5.02 -4.22
C ASN A 50 4.93 -4.00 -5.35
N SER A 51 4.33 -4.25 -6.51
CA SER A 51 4.36 -3.35 -7.67
C SER A 51 3.16 -2.40 -7.62
N LEU A 52 1.95 -2.95 -7.50
CA LEU A 52 0.71 -2.20 -7.35
C LEU A 52 -0.18 -2.86 -6.29
N GLY A 53 -0.43 -2.16 -5.18
CA GLY A 53 -1.30 -2.67 -4.12
C GLY A 53 -2.74 -2.88 -4.60
N ALA A 54 -3.40 -3.92 -4.08
CA ALA A 54 -4.82 -4.14 -4.31
C ALA A 54 -5.66 -2.94 -3.82
N LEU A 55 -6.77 -2.67 -4.50
CA LEU A 55 -7.63 -1.52 -4.20
C LEU A 55 -8.27 -1.65 -2.81
N PRO A 56 -8.03 -0.72 -1.88
CA PRO A 56 -8.78 -0.70 -0.62
C PRO A 56 -10.25 -0.34 -0.88
N ALA A 57 -11.17 -1.07 -0.26
CA ALA A 57 -12.62 -0.96 -0.46
C ALA A 57 -13.18 0.45 -0.17
N SER A 58 -12.52 1.25 0.66
CA SER A 58 -12.93 2.62 0.97
C SER A 58 -12.54 3.65 -0.09
N VAL A 59 -11.59 3.33 -0.97
CA VAL A 59 -11.00 4.32 -1.91
C VAL A 59 -12.01 4.83 -2.93
N PRO A 60 -12.84 4.00 -3.60
CA PRO A 60 -13.81 4.50 -4.59
C PRO A 60 -14.75 5.57 -4.01
N GLY A 61 -15.34 5.32 -2.84
CA GLY A 61 -16.22 6.29 -2.17
C GLY A 61 -15.49 7.57 -1.76
N ARG A 62 -14.23 7.46 -1.32
CA ARG A 62 -13.43 8.63 -0.97
C ARG A 62 -13.11 9.49 -2.20
N VAL A 63 -12.77 8.88 -3.33
CA VAL A 63 -12.47 9.58 -4.58
C VAL A 63 -13.73 10.26 -5.14
N ASP A 64 -14.88 9.57 -5.12
CA ASP A 64 -16.16 10.14 -5.55
C ASP A 64 -16.53 11.39 -4.73
N ASP A 65 -16.38 11.33 -3.40
CA ASP A 65 -16.58 12.48 -2.50
C ASP A 65 -15.66 13.67 -2.85
N VAL A 66 -14.37 13.41 -3.10
CA VAL A 66 -13.41 14.45 -3.51
C VAL A 66 -13.85 15.12 -4.81
N VAL A 67 -14.26 14.34 -5.81
CA VAL A 67 -14.61 14.86 -7.13
C VAL A 67 -15.95 15.59 -7.11
N ARG A 68 -17.01 14.95 -6.60
CA ARG A 68 -18.37 15.48 -6.68
C ARG A 68 -18.60 16.61 -5.69
N ARG A 69 -18.37 16.34 -4.41
CA ARG A 69 -18.71 17.28 -3.34
C ARG A 69 -17.60 18.29 -3.12
N GLN A 70 -16.38 17.82 -2.81
CA GLN A 70 -15.30 18.73 -2.42
C GLN A 70 -14.89 19.62 -3.61
N TRP A 71 -14.63 19.04 -4.77
CA TRP A 71 -14.28 19.85 -5.93
C TRP A 71 -15.49 20.47 -6.61
N GLY A 72 -16.47 19.65 -7.01
CA GLY A 72 -17.61 20.09 -7.81
C GLY A 72 -18.48 21.16 -7.14
N GLU A 73 -18.81 20.98 -5.86
CA GLU A 73 -19.70 21.88 -5.13
C GLU A 73 -18.94 22.96 -4.33
N MET A 74 -17.91 22.57 -3.57
CA MET A 74 -17.23 23.50 -2.66
C MET A 74 -16.15 24.34 -3.36
N ARG A 75 -15.54 23.82 -4.44
CA ARG A 75 -14.53 24.49 -5.26
C ARG A 75 -13.34 24.96 -4.41
N ILE A 76 -12.91 26.22 -4.57
CA ILE A 76 -11.76 26.82 -3.87
C ILE A 76 -11.85 26.67 -2.35
N ARG A 77 -13.07 26.62 -1.79
CA ARG A 77 -13.27 26.47 -0.34
C ARG A 77 -12.73 25.16 0.19
N SER A 78 -12.61 24.12 -0.64
CA SER A 78 -12.06 22.83 -0.23
C SER A 78 -10.60 22.86 0.21
N TRP A 79 -9.84 23.90 -0.15
CA TRP A 79 -8.50 24.10 0.40
C TRP A 79 -8.50 24.12 1.92
N GLU A 80 -9.45 24.83 2.51
CA GLU A 80 -9.61 24.96 3.96
C GLU A 80 -10.69 24.00 4.48
N GLU A 81 -11.93 24.11 3.97
CA GLU A 81 -13.09 23.38 4.49
C GLU A 81 -12.98 21.85 4.32
N SER A 82 -12.27 21.37 3.30
CA SER A 82 -12.02 19.93 3.08
C SER A 82 -10.61 19.49 3.51
N GLY A 83 -9.83 20.41 4.08
CA GLY A 83 -8.48 20.15 4.58
C GLY A 83 -7.50 19.69 3.50
N TRP A 84 -7.62 20.18 2.25
CA TRP A 84 -6.64 19.86 1.20
C TRP A 84 -5.29 20.50 1.50
N TRP A 85 -5.28 21.71 2.08
CA TRP A 85 -4.06 22.43 2.42
C TRP A 85 -3.15 21.62 3.36
N THR A 86 -3.74 20.99 4.38
CA THR A 86 -3.01 20.24 5.42
C THR A 86 -2.89 18.75 5.12
N ALA A 87 -3.44 18.27 3.98
CA ALA A 87 -3.42 16.86 3.64
C ALA A 87 -2.00 16.25 3.57
N PRO A 88 -0.99 16.90 2.97
CA PRO A 88 0.38 16.36 2.90
C PRO A 88 0.97 16.00 4.27
N GLU A 89 0.84 16.90 5.25
CA GLU A 89 1.37 16.74 6.62
C GLU A 89 0.53 15.73 7.40
N ARG A 90 -0.81 15.84 7.35
CA ARG A 90 -1.72 14.92 8.04
C ARG A 90 -1.57 13.48 7.56
N ILE A 91 -1.31 13.26 6.28
CA ILE A 91 -1.02 11.92 5.75
C ILE A 91 0.38 11.49 6.18
N GLY A 92 1.36 12.39 6.14
CA GLY A 92 2.71 12.13 6.62
C GLY A 92 2.75 11.65 8.07
N ASP A 93 2.00 12.29 8.98
CA ASP A 93 1.89 11.89 10.38
C ASP A 93 1.27 10.49 10.57
N ARG A 94 0.40 10.05 9.64
CA ARG A 94 -0.13 8.67 9.66
C ARG A 94 0.89 7.64 9.20
N ILE A 95 1.85 8.04 8.35
CA ILE A 95 2.92 7.17 7.85
C ILE A 95 4.10 7.13 8.83
N ALA A 96 4.38 8.24 9.53
CA ALA A 96 5.50 8.40 10.45
C ALA A 96 5.78 7.19 11.37
N PRO A 97 4.79 6.58 12.08
CA PRO A 97 5.05 5.43 12.94
C PRO A 97 5.49 4.16 12.19
N LEU A 98 5.17 4.03 10.90
CA LEU A 98 5.58 2.89 10.07
C LEU A 98 7.07 2.95 9.68
N VAL A 99 7.66 4.15 9.74
CA VAL A 99 9.06 4.40 9.34
C VAL A 99 9.93 4.93 10.49
N GLY A 100 9.38 4.99 11.71
CA GLY A 100 10.11 5.44 12.90
C GLY A 100 10.36 6.95 13.00
N ALA A 101 9.56 7.77 12.31
CA ALA A 101 9.65 9.23 12.36
C ALA A 101 8.74 9.83 13.45
N ALA A 102 9.13 10.99 13.99
CA ALA A 102 8.30 11.75 14.92
C ALA A 102 7.21 12.56 14.18
N PRO A 103 6.16 13.06 14.88
CA PRO A 103 5.17 13.96 14.29
C PRO A 103 5.82 15.17 13.63
N GLY A 104 5.32 15.57 12.45
CA GLY A 104 5.82 16.70 11.68
C GLY A 104 7.14 16.45 10.92
N GLN A 105 7.68 15.22 10.93
CA GLN A 105 8.91 14.88 10.20
C GLN A 105 8.68 14.25 8.82
N ILE A 106 7.43 13.95 8.45
CA ILE A 106 7.08 13.36 7.16
C ILE A 106 6.02 14.22 6.48
N VAL A 107 6.21 14.47 5.18
CA VAL A 107 5.24 15.14 4.30
C VAL A 107 5.05 14.28 3.06
N VAL A 108 3.80 14.02 2.68
CA VAL A 108 3.48 13.26 1.45
C VAL A 108 3.29 14.21 0.27
N GLY A 109 4.09 14.02 -0.78
CA GLY A 109 3.97 14.77 -2.03
C GLY A 109 4.82 14.15 -3.14
N ASP A 110 4.57 14.61 -4.37
CA ASP A 110 5.31 14.26 -5.59
C ASP A 110 5.46 12.73 -5.83
N SER A 111 6.49 12.36 -6.61
CA SER A 111 6.90 10.98 -6.84
C SER A 111 8.20 10.64 -6.13
N THR A 112 8.48 9.35 -5.96
CA THR A 112 9.73 8.85 -5.36
C THR A 112 10.97 9.49 -5.98
N SER A 113 11.09 9.48 -7.32
CA SER A 113 12.26 10.03 -8.01
C SER A 113 12.41 11.54 -7.78
N VAL A 114 11.30 12.27 -7.75
CA VAL A 114 11.32 13.71 -7.46
C VAL A 114 11.77 13.98 -6.03
N ASN A 115 11.29 13.21 -5.05
CA ASN A 115 11.67 13.38 -3.65
C ASN A 115 13.13 13.00 -3.39
N VAL A 116 13.65 11.95 -4.04
CA VAL A 116 15.09 11.60 -3.99
C VAL A 116 15.94 12.74 -4.56
N PHE A 117 15.53 13.31 -5.70
CA PHE A 117 16.23 14.46 -6.28
C PHE A 117 16.25 15.66 -5.34
N LYS A 118 15.08 16.02 -4.75
CA LYS A 118 14.97 17.11 -3.76
C LYS A 118 15.89 16.88 -2.57
N ALA A 119 15.89 15.67 -2.01
CA ALA A 119 16.73 15.30 -0.87
C ALA A 119 18.22 15.41 -1.19
N LEU A 120 18.65 14.91 -2.36
CA LEU A 120 20.04 15.00 -2.80
C LEU A 120 20.49 16.45 -3.01
N VAL A 121 19.70 17.25 -3.73
CA VAL A 121 20.02 18.67 -3.95
C VAL A 121 20.07 19.44 -2.62
N GLY A 122 19.15 19.16 -1.70
CA GLY A 122 19.14 19.73 -0.36
C GLY A 122 20.42 19.38 0.41
N ALA A 123 20.79 18.10 0.44
CA ALA A 123 22.00 17.63 1.12
C ALA A 123 23.28 18.27 0.56
N VAL A 124 23.43 18.34 -0.77
CA VAL A 124 24.60 18.98 -1.40
C VAL A 124 24.70 20.46 -1.06
N ARG A 125 23.57 21.18 -1.09
CA ARG A 125 23.55 22.61 -0.72
C ARG A 125 23.90 22.84 0.74
N LEU A 126 23.41 22.00 1.65
CA LEU A 126 23.75 22.07 3.07
C LEU A 126 25.24 21.77 3.32
N ALA A 127 25.80 20.76 2.66
CA ALA A 127 27.21 20.43 2.79
C ALA A 127 28.13 21.57 2.30
N ALA A 128 27.73 22.28 1.25
CA ALA A 128 28.46 23.44 0.75
C ALA A 128 28.47 24.60 1.77
N LEU A 129 27.38 24.80 2.51
CA LEU A 129 27.28 25.86 3.54
C LEU A 129 28.10 25.55 4.79
N THR A 130 28.43 24.28 5.05
CA THR A 130 29.24 23.86 6.21
C THR A 130 30.73 23.75 5.91
N SER A 131 31.15 24.06 4.68
CA SER A 131 32.54 23.94 4.21
C SER A 131 33.32 25.27 4.24
N ASP A 132 32.71 26.34 4.75
CA ASP A 132 33.33 27.62 5.14
C ASP A 132 33.43 27.69 6.68
#